data_AF-A0A1D1XXX0-F1
#
_entry.id   AF-A0A1D1XXX0-F1
#
_cell.length_a   1.000
_cell.length_b   1.000
_cell.length_c   1.000
_cell.angle_alpha   90.00
_cell.angle_beta   90.00
_cell.angle_gamma   90.00
#
_symmetry.space_group_name_H-M   'P 1'
#
loop_
_entity.id
_entity.type
_entity.pdbx_description
1 polymer ?
#
loop_
_entity_poly.entity_id
_entity_poly.type
_entity_poly.pdbx_seq_one_letter_code
_entity_poly.pdbx_strand_id
1 'polypeptide(L)'
;NHVRAFENTLVTKFFGLHCVKLTGATQKKVRFVIMGNLFCSEYIIHRRFDLKGSSHGRITDKPEDEIDETTTLKDLDLNFLFRLQKSWFQEFQRQVDRDCDFLEQERIMDYSLLVGLHFSETSTSADPQIGEAVIDYGNQREATPRLSRVDMDQFLCDPTRWATIRLGVNMPARVEPTQRSDCDSQLIGEPTGEFFDVVLFFGIIDILQDYDISKKLEHAYKSIQYDPTSISAVDPKQYSRRFRDFILKVFREDT
;
A
#
# COMPACT_ATOMS: atom_id res chain seq x y z
N ASN A 1 -9.09 13.78 17.63
CA ASN A 1 -9.91 14.68 16.79
C ASN A 1 -9.73 14.44 15.29
N HIS A 2 -8.54 14.05 14.83
CA HIS A 2 -8.23 13.80 13.41
C HIS A 2 -9.27 12.97 12.63
N VAL A 3 -9.56 11.74 13.06
CA VAL A 3 -10.51 10.83 12.39
C VAL A 3 -11.93 11.40 12.29
N ARG A 4 -12.34 12.29 13.22
CA ARG A 4 -13.64 12.96 13.17
C ARG A 4 -13.64 14.17 12.23
N ALA A 5 -12.51 14.83 12.07
CA ALA A 5 -12.37 16.02 11.23
C ALA A 5 -12.16 15.68 9.75
N PHE A 6 -11.57 14.52 9.47
CA PHE A 6 -11.21 14.11 8.10
C PHE A 6 -11.78 12.72 7.80
N GLU A 7 -12.94 12.69 7.13
CA GLU A 7 -13.64 11.44 6.80
C GLU A 7 -12.86 10.53 5.84
N ASN A 8 -11.98 11.12 5.03
CA ASN A 8 -11.14 10.44 4.06
C ASN A 8 -9.78 10.01 4.62
N THR A 9 -9.52 10.21 5.92
CA THR A 9 -8.22 9.82 6.51
C THR A 9 -7.83 8.39 6.16
N LEU A 10 -6.58 8.25 5.71
CA LEU A 10 -5.97 6.98 5.37
C LEU A 10 -5.44 6.26 6.62
N VAL A 11 -5.35 6.95 7.75
CA VAL A 11 -4.89 6.40 9.02
C VAL A 11 -5.81 5.26 9.46
N THR A 12 -5.21 4.11 9.78
CA THR A 12 -5.90 2.93 10.29
C THR A 12 -6.82 3.27 11.46
N LYS A 13 -8.06 2.78 11.38
CA LYS A 13 -9.09 3.00 12.42
C LYS A 13 -9.00 1.92 13.48
N PHE A 14 -8.82 2.33 14.74
CA PHE A 14 -8.92 1.46 15.89
C PHE A 14 -10.35 1.43 16.44
N PHE A 15 -10.89 0.23 16.63
CA PHE A 15 -12.24 0.01 17.15
C PHE A 15 -12.24 -0.40 18.62
N GLY A 16 -11.15 -0.98 19.13
CA GLY A 16 -11.06 -1.37 20.52
C GLY A 16 -9.64 -1.76 20.94
N LEU A 17 -9.32 -1.54 22.21
CA LEU A 17 -8.11 -2.02 22.87
C LEU A 17 -8.51 -2.94 24.01
N HIS A 18 -8.04 -4.18 23.97
CA HIS A 18 -8.44 -5.21 24.92
C HIS A 18 -7.22 -5.83 25.60
N CYS A 19 -7.44 -6.37 26.79
CA CYS A 19 -6.43 -7.08 27.57
C CYS A 19 -7.07 -8.32 28.18
N VAL A 20 -6.57 -9.49 27.81
CA VAL A 20 -6.99 -10.78 28.38
C VAL A 20 -5.92 -11.22 29.37
N LYS A 21 -6.36 -11.51 30.60
CA LYS A 21 -5.53 -12.11 31.64
C LYS A 21 -5.79 -13.61 31.65
N LEU A 22 -4.79 -14.41 31.31
CA LEU A 22 -4.89 -15.86 31.40
C LEU A 22 -4.66 -16.28 32.85
N THR A 23 -5.68 -16.86 33.48
CA THR A 23 -5.59 -17.41 34.84
C THR A 23 -4.95 -18.80 34.81
N GLY A 24 -3.76 -18.91 35.39
CA GLY A 24 -2.99 -20.14 35.55
C GLY A 24 -1.73 -19.90 36.40
N ALA A 25 -0.85 -20.91 36.52
CA ALA A 25 0.40 -20.83 37.31
C ALA A 25 1.35 -19.72 36.83
N THR A 26 1.26 -19.33 35.55
CA THR A 26 1.94 -18.16 34.98
C THR A 26 0.89 -17.14 34.53
N GLN A 27 0.77 -16.03 35.27
CA GLN A 27 -0.13 -14.93 34.92
C GLN A 27 0.39 -14.21 33.67
N LYS A 28 -0.10 -14.61 32.48
CA LYS A 28 0.22 -13.95 31.21
C LYS A 28 -0.88 -12.96 30.84
N LYS A 29 -0.50 -11.70 30.60
CA LYS A 29 -1.38 -10.67 30.05
C LYS A 29 -1.14 -10.58 28.55
N VAL A 30 -2.19 -10.70 27.76
CA VAL A 30 -2.15 -10.50 26.31
C VAL A 30 -2.96 -9.26 25.98
N ARG A 31 -2.35 -8.30 25.28
CA ARG A 31 -3.02 -7.09 24.80
C ARG A 31 -3.19 -7.19 23.30
N PHE A 32 -4.34 -6.80 22.80
CA PHE A 32 -4.61 -6.76 21.37
C PHE A 32 -5.49 -5.57 21.03
N VAL A 33 -5.36 -5.10 19.79
CA VAL A 33 -6.12 -4.00 19.23
C VAL A 33 -7.01 -4.57 18.13
N ILE A 34 -8.26 -4.14 18.10
CA ILE A 34 -9.17 -4.40 16.99
C ILE A 34 -9.10 -3.20 16.06
N MET A 35 -8.79 -3.44 14.80
CA MET A 35 -8.59 -2.41 13.78
C MET A 35 -9.29 -2.76 12.46
N GLY A 36 -9.54 -1.75 11.64
CA GLY A 36 -10.09 -1.94 10.30
C GLY A 36 -9.17 -2.78 9.41
N ASN A 37 -9.75 -3.75 8.70
CA ASN A 37 -9.05 -4.50 7.67
C ASN A 37 -9.15 -3.72 6.33
N LEU A 38 -8.01 -3.23 5.83
CA LEU A 38 -7.92 -2.49 4.57
C LEU A 38 -8.30 -3.33 3.35
N PHE A 39 -8.08 -4.64 3.41
CA PHE A 39 -8.37 -5.58 2.32
C PHE A 39 -9.66 -6.37 2.54
N CYS A 40 -10.60 -5.80 3.30
CA CYS A 40 -11.97 -6.33 3.37
C CYS A 40 -12.68 -6.00 2.06
N SER A 41 -12.56 -6.91 1.10
CA SER A 41 -12.96 -6.71 -0.28
C SER A 41 -13.62 -7.97 -0.85
N GLU A 42 -14.51 -7.80 -1.82
CA GLU A 42 -15.04 -8.89 -2.65
C GLU A 42 -14.06 -9.28 -3.76
N TYR A 43 -13.04 -8.45 -4.00
CA TYR A 43 -12.01 -8.68 -5.01
C TYR A 43 -10.82 -9.43 -4.44
N ILE A 44 -10.21 -10.28 -5.28
CA ILE A 44 -8.94 -10.93 -5.00
C ILE A 44 -7.82 -9.88 -5.09
N ILE A 45 -7.02 -9.75 -4.02
CA ILE A 45 -5.88 -8.85 -4.00
C ILE A 45 -4.67 -9.59 -4.58
N HIS A 46 -4.34 -9.32 -5.84
CA HIS A 46 -3.26 -10.00 -6.55
C HIS A 46 -1.87 -9.58 -6.07
N ARG A 47 -1.70 -8.31 -5.68
CA ARG A 47 -0.42 -7.77 -5.19
C ARG A 47 -0.63 -6.89 -3.96
N ARG A 48 0.31 -6.97 -3.01
CA ARG A 48 0.32 -6.18 -1.77
C ARG A 48 1.69 -5.52 -1.61
N PHE A 49 1.70 -4.25 -1.25
CA PHE A 49 2.92 -3.47 -1.03
C PHE A 49 2.86 -2.75 0.31
N ASP A 50 3.93 -2.81 1.10
CA ASP A 50 4.20 -1.99 2.27
C ASP A 50 5.25 -0.93 1.89
N LEU A 51 4.83 0.32 1.82
CA LEU A 51 5.65 1.43 1.31
C LEU A 51 5.98 2.44 2.42
N LYS A 52 7.26 2.79 2.59
CA LYS A 52 7.74 3.74 3.62
C LYS A 52 8.57 4.89 3.03
N GLY A 53 9.00 4.77 1.78
CA GLY A 53 9.91 5.70 1.12
C GLY A 53 11.37 5.55 1.54
N SER A 54 11.79 4.37 2.02
CA SER A 54 13.17 4.05 2.37
C SER A 54 13.71 2.87 1.55
N SER A 55 15.03 2.67 1.54
CA SER A 55 15.68 1.59 0.79
C SER A 55 16.24 0.49 1.69
N HIS A 56 16.70 0.80 2.91
CA HIS A 56 17.36 -0.18 3.76
C HIS A 56 16.40 -1.24 4.32
N GLY A 57 16.61 -2.51 3.96
CA GLY A 57 15.73 -3.63 4.37
C GLY A 57 14.35 -3.61 3.69
N ARG A 58 14.22 -2.85 2.60
CA ARG A 58 12.96 -2.63 1.87
C ARG A 58 12.88 -3.43 0.57
N ILE A 59 13.56 -4.57 0.52
CA ILE A 59 13.38 -5.65 -0.46
C ILE A 59 12.75 -6.86 0.24
N THR A 60 11.98 -7.65 -0.49
CA THR A 60 11.42 -8.90 0.02
C THR A 60 12.48 -9.99 -0.07
N ASP A 61 12.62 -10.77 1.00
CA ASP A 61 13.65 -11.83 1.06
C ASP A 61 13.24 -13.11 0.30
N LYS A 62 11.96 -13.20 -0.11
CA LYS A 62 11.45 -14.32 -0.89
C LYS A 62 11.87 -14.19 -2.36
N PRO A 63 12.30 -15.29 -3.00
CA PRO A 63 12.58 -15.29 -4.43
C PRO A 63 11.28 -15.15 -5.25
N GLU A 64 11.39 -14.66 -6.48
CA GLU A 64 10.24 -14.26 -7.31
C GLU A 64 9.22 -15.39 -7.56
N ASP A 65 9.69 -16.61 -7.65
CA ASP A 65 8.91 -17.84 -7.87
C ASP A 65 8.06 -18.25 -6.65
N GLU A 66 8.43 -17.78 -5.45
CA GLU A 66 7.68 -18.02 -4.21
C GLU A 66 6.76 -16.85 -3.81
N ILE A 67 6.67 -15.81 -4.66
CA ILE A 67 5.79 -14.67 -4.42
C ILE A 67 4.35 -15.04 -4.74
N ASP A 68 3.57 -15.23 -3.69
CA ASP A 68 2.12 -15.43 -3.76
C ASP A 68 1.32 -14.14 -3.46
N GLU A 69 -0.01 -14.24 -3.60
CA GLU A 69 -0.96 -13.15 -3.30
C GLU A 69 -0.95 -12.69 -1.83
N THR A 70 -0.38 -13.48 -0.93
CA THR A 70 -0.30 -13.17 0.51
C THR A 70 0.99 -12.45 0.87
N THR A 71 1.98 -12.52 0.00
CA THR A 71 3.30 -11.92 0.19
C THR A 71 3.19 -10.40 0.08
N THR A 72 3.67 -9.71 1.11
CA THR A 72 3.69 -8.24 1.15
C THR A 72 5.05 -7.75 0.67
N LEU A 73 5.05 -7.20 -0.53
CA LEU A 73 6.20 -6.60 -1.21
C LEU A 73 6.55 -5.26 -0.56
N LYS A 74 7.77 -4.77 -0.77
CA LYS A 74 8.28 -3.53 -0.16
C LYS A 74 8.68 -2.52 -1.24
N ASP A 75 9.30 -1.40 -0.84
CA ASP A 75 9.64 -0.27 -1.73
C ASP A 75 10.55 -0.67 -2.90
N LEU A 76 11.52 -1.55 -2.68
CA LEU A 76 12.44 -1.98 -3.74
C LEU A 76 11.81 -3.03 -4.67
N ASP A 77 10.74 -3.69 -4.25
CA ASP A 77 9.99 -4.64 -5.08
C ASP A 77 8.92 -3.90 -5.92
N LEU A 78 8.67 -2.62 -5.64
CA LEU A 78 7.66 -1.84 -6.33
C LEU A 78 8.04 -1.60 -7.79
N ASN A 79 7.21 -2.13 -8.68
CA ASN A 79 7.35 -2.08 -10.13
C ASN A 79 6.14 -1.45 -10.83
N PHE A 80 5.34 -0.66 -10.11
CA PHE A 80 4.17 0.04 -10.66
C PHE A 80 4.13 1.51 -10.23
N LEU A 81 3.65 2.36 -11.13
CA LEU A 81 3.11 3.68 -10.81
C LEU A 81 1.58 3.61 -10.78
N PHE A 82 0.97 4.19 -9.75
CA PHE A 82 -0.48 4.21 -9.60
C PHE A 82 -1.04 5.52 -10.17
N ARG A 83 -1.85 5.42 -11.22
CA ARG A 83 -2.47 6.56 -11.91
C ARG A 83 -3.89 6.76 -11.39
N LEU A 84 -4.09 7.88 -10.69
CA LEU A 84 -5.39 8.27 -10.14
C LEU A 84 -6.00 9.37 -10.99
N GLN A 85 -7.31 9.29 -11.23
CA GLN A 85 -8.06 10.38 -11.86
C GLN A 85 -7.81 11.71 -11.11
N LYS A 86 -7.74 12.81 -11.85
CA LYS A 86 -7.41 14.15 -11.32
C LYS A 86 -8.09 14.53 -10.01
N SER A 87 -9.42 14.38 -9.93
CA SER A 87 -10.19 14.71 -8.72
C SER A 87 -9.72 13.89 -7.50
N TRP A 88 -9.53 12.60 -7.71
CA TRP A 88 -9.05 11.67 -6.69
C TRP A 88 -7.60 11.89 -6.33
N PHE A 89 -6.73 12.20 -7.30
CA PHE A 89 -5.32 12.50 -7.03
C PHE A 89 -5.17 13.76 -6.16
N GLN A 90 -5.93 14.82 -6.46
CA GLN A 90 -5.90 16.03 -5.65
C GLN A 90 -6.42 15.79 -4.22
N GLU A 91 -7.47 14.99 -4.06
CA GLU A 91 -7.97 14.64 -2.72
C GLU A 91 -6.98 13.74 -1.98
N PHE A 92 -6.36 12.79 -2.67
CA PHE A 92 -5.29 11.95 -2.15
C PHE A 92 -4.14 12.80 -1.62
N GLN A 93 -3.63 13.74 -2.41
CA GLN A 93 -2.57 14.65 -2.01
C GLN A 93 -2.92 15.42 -0.73
N ARG A 94 -4.09 16.07 -0.71
CA ARG A 94 -4.55 16.82 0.48
C ARG A 94 -4.66 15.94 1.71
N GLN A 95 -5.14 14.71 1.56
CA GLN A 95 -5.34 13.82 2.68
C GLN A 95 -4.02 13.24 3.19
N VAL A 96 -3.09 12.87 2.30
CA VAL A 96 -1.73 12.44 2.67
C VAL A 96 -1.03 13.56 3.44
N ASP A 97 -1.10 14.81 2.98
CA ASP A 97 -0.54 15.96 3.71
C ASP A 97 -1.11 16.06 5.13
N ARG A 98 -2.43 16.03 5.28
CA ARG A 98 -3.10 16.12 6.59
C ARG A 98 -2.74 14.96 7.51
N ASP A 99 -2.71 13.75 6.99
CA ASP A 99 -2.37 12.55 7.78
C ASP A 99 -0.89 12.58 8.20
N CYS A 100 0.01 13.02 7.32
CA CYS A 100 1.43 13.19 7.61
C CYS A 100 1.67 14.27 8.67
N ASP A 101 1.00 15.42 8.55
CA ASP A 101 1.06 16.50 9.54
C ASP A 101 0.60 16.03 10.92
N PHE A 102 -0.48 15.23 10.98
CA PHE A 102 -0.97 14.64 12.22
C PHE A 102 0.05 13.66 12.83
N LEU A 103 0.58 12.72 12.04
CA LEU A 103 1.55 11.73 12.53
C LEU A 103 2.86 12.39 12.99
N GLU A 104 3.31 13.46 12.31
CA GLU A 104 4.44 14.27 12.74
C GLU A 104 4.20 14.94 14.10
N GLN A 105 3.02 15.55 14.29
CA GLN A 105 2.65 16.22 15.55
C GLN A 105 2.59 15.25 16.72
N GLU A 106 2.08 14.04 16.50
CA GLU A 106 2.05 12.97 17.50
C GLU A 106 3.41 12.27 17.65
N ARG A 107 4.44 12.68 16.89
CA ARG A 107 5.80 12.11 16.89
C ARG A 107 5.84 10.62 16.56
N ILE A 108 4.91 10.18 15.71
CA ILE A 108 4.82 8.81 15.22
C ILE A 108 5.74 8.68 14.00
N MET A 109 6.43 7.55 13.91
CA MET A 109 7.35 7.23 12.80
C MET A 109 7.26 5.75 12.44
N ASP A 110 8.00 5.33 11.41
CA ASP A 110 8.04 3.94 10.93
C ASP A 110 6.69 3.38 10.45
N TYR A 111 5.70 4.24 10.16
CA TYR A 111 4.42 3.88 9.54
C TYR A 111 4.55 3.65 8.03
N SER A 112 3.76 2.74 7.48
CA SER A 112 3.75 2.42 6.03
C SER A 112 2.43 2.80 5.38
N LEU A 113 2.45 3.06 4.07
CA LEU A 113 1.26 2.94 3.24
C LEU A 113 1.15 1.49 2.78
N LEU A 114 0.14 0.78 3.26
CA LEU A 114 -0.21 -0.52 2.74
C LEU A 114 -1.06 -0.31 1.48
N VAL A 115 -0.68 -0.93 0.37
CA VAL A 115 -1.39 -0.87 -0.92
C VAL A 115 -1.72 -2.27 -1.39
N GLY A 116 -2.96 -2.50 -1.75
CA GLY A 116 -3.47 -3.72 -2.38
C GLY A 116 -4.02 -3.40 -3.75
N LEU A 117 -3.72 -4.28 -4.70
CA LEU A 117 -4.08 -4.11 -6.10
C LEU A 117 -4.83 -5.34 -6.63
N HIS A 118 -5.94 -5.07 -7.30
CA HIS A 118 -6.72 -6.03 -8.08
C HIS A 118 -6.70 -5.61 -9.55
N PHE A 119 -6.41 -6.53 -10.46
CA PHE A 119 -6.40 -6.30 -11.92
C PHE A 119 -7.79 -6.64 -12.46
N SER A 120 -8.34 -5.76 -13.30
CA SER A 120 -9.65 -6.00 -13.91
C SER A 120 -9.52 -7.06 -15.03
N GLU A 121 -10.35 -8.10 -15.01
CA GLU A 121 -10.23 -9.27 -15.90
C GLU A 121 -10.40 -8.99 -17.41
N THR A 122 -10.72 -7.76 -17.83
CA THR A 122 -10.83 -7.36 -19.25
C THR A 122 -9.52 -7.44 -20.04
N SER A 123 -8.38 -7.72 -19.39
CA SER A 123 -7.08 -7.94 -20.03
C SER A 123 -6.65 -9.41 -20.08
N THR A 124 -7.59 -10.37 -20.11
CA THR A 124 -7.26 -11.80 -20.32
C THR A 124 -6.91 -12.10 -21.79
N SER A 125 -5.72 -11.63 -22.17
CA SER A 125 -4.77 -12.34 -23.05
C SER A 125 -3.34 -11.79 -22.96
N ALA A 126 -3.04 -10.93 -21.99
CA ALA A 126 -1.68 -10.50 -21.68
C ALA A 126 -1.54 -10.40 -20.16
N ASP A 127 -1.49 -11.56 -19.52
CA ASP A 127 -0.69 -11.69 -18.31
C ASP A 127 0.75 -11.32 -18.73
N PRO A 128 1.40 -10.30 -18.16
CA PRO A 128 2.78 -9.98 -18.50
C PRO A 128 3.68 -11.09 -17.95
N GLN A 129 3.71 -12.23 -18.65
CA GLN A 129 4.51 -13.39 -18.29
C GLN A 129 5.94 -13.20 -18.74
N ILE A 130 6.80 -13.08 -17.73
CA ILE A 130 8.18 -13.53 -17.79
C ILE A 130 8.16 -15.05 -18.04
N GLY A 131 8.61 -15.48 -19.22
CA GLY A 131 9.27 -16.76 -19.53
C GLY A 131 8.65 -18.12 -19.15
N GLU A 132 8.12 -18.82 -20.16
CA GLU A 132 8.13 -20.29 -20.42
C GLU A 132 7.60 -21.31 -19.40
N ALA A 133 6.50 -22.02 -19.75
CA ALA A 133 6.52 -23.35 -20.39
C ALA A 133 5.17 -24.09 -20.22
N VAL A 134 4.68 -24.64 -21.33
CA VAL A 134 3.42 -25.37 -21.46
C VAL A 134 3.48 -26.74 -20.79
N ILE A 135 2.59 -27.03 -19.83
CA ILE A 135 2.08 -28.38 -19.57
C ILE A 135 0.57 -28.30 -19.24
N ASP A 136 -0.21 -28.88 -20.14
CA ASP A 136 -1.66 -29.08 -20.07
C ASP A 136 -2.03 -30.17 -19.05
N TYR A 137 -2.86 -29.82 -18.07
CA TYR A 137 -3.71 -30.78 -17.36
C TYR A 137 -5.11 -30.16 -17.20
N GLY A 138 -6.01 -30.58 -18.07
CA GLY A 138 -7.42 -30.24 -18.00
C GLY A 138 -8.05 -30.59 -16.66
N ASN A 139 -8.82 -29.65 -16.11
CA ASN A 139 -9.94 -29.99 -15.25
C ASN A 139 -11.02 -28.90 -15.29
N GLN A 140 -12.25 -29.34 -15.57
CA GLN A 140 -13.45 -28.52 -15.66
C GLN A 140 -13.80 -27.93 -14.30
N ARG A 141 -13.92 -26.60 -14.18
CA ARG A 141 -14.79 -25.95 -13.19
C ARG A 141 -15.45 -24.70 -13.79
N GLU A 142 -16.77 -24.75 -13.76
CA GLU A 142 -17.84 -23.75 -13.93
C GLU A 142 -17.47 -22.36 -14.50
N ALA A 143 -18.11 -22.05 -15.62
CA ALA A 143 -18.03 -20.77 -16.31
C ALA A 143 -18.49 -19.60 -15.42
N THR A 144 -17.55 -18.75 -15.02
CA THR A 144 -17.82 -17.39 -14.55
C THR A 144 -18.21 -16.51 -15.73
N PRO A 145 -19.17 -15.56 -15.55
CA PRO A 145 -19.67 -14.77 -16.66
C PRO A 145 -18.60 -13.79 -17.13
N ARG A 146 -18.17 -13.94 -18.39
CA ARG A 146 -17.19 -13.08 -19.05
C ARG A 146 -17.76 -11.69 -19.25
N LEU A 147 -17.15 -10.69 -18.64
CA LEU A 147 -17.58 -9.30 -18.76
C LEU A 147 -16.84 -8.64 -19.93
N SER A 148 -17.63 -8.27 -20.93
CA SER A 148 -17.20 -7.53 -22.11
C SER A 148 -17.11 -6.04 -21.82
N ARG A 149 -16.53 -5.26 -22.73
CA ARG A 149 -16.46 -3.79 -22.65
C ARG A 149 -17.84 -3.12 -22.51
N VAL A 150 -18.91 -3.79 -22.95
CA VAL A 150 -20.31 -3.36 -22.77
C VAL A 150 -20.77 -3.56 -21.32
N ASP A 151 -20.19 -4.52 -20.60
CA ASP A 151 -20.47 -4.72 -19.18
C ASP A 151 -19.77 -3.68 -18.31
N MET A 152 -18.65 -3.08 -18.72
CA MET A 152 -18.10 -1.91 -18.02
C MET A 152 -19.04 -0.70 -18.10
N ASP A 153 -19.74 -0.52 -19.22
CA ASP A 153 -20.84 0.45 -19.33
C ASP A 153 -22.08 0.00 -18.53
N GLN A 154 -22.24 -1.30 -18.25
CA GLN A 154 -23.29 -1.84 -17.37
C GLN A 154 -22.92 -1.76 -15.87
N PHE A 155 -21.62 -1.76 -15.53
CA PHE A 155 -21.08 -1.36 -14.23
C PHE A 155 -21.35 0.13 -13.96
N LEU A 156 -21.49 0.94 -15.02
CA LEU A 156 -21.97 2.31 -14.93
C LEU A 156 -23.51 2.41 -14.76
N CYS A 157 -24.23 1.32 -14.48
CA CYS A 157 -25.69 1.31 -14.35
C CYS A 157 -26.21 0.78 -13.01
N ASP A 158 -25.34 0.43 -12.04
CA ASP A 158 -25.77 0.02 -10.69
C ASP A 158 -25.44 1.11 -9.63
N PRO A 159 -26.45 1.90 -9.20
CA PRO A 159 -26.30 2.97 -8.22
C PRO A 159 -25.74 2.53 -6.86
N THR A 160 -25.86 1.24 -6.52
CA THR A 160 -25.52 0.72 -5.19
C THR A 160 -24.02 0.43 -5.03
N ARG A 161 -23.28 0.19 -6.12
CA ARG A 161 -21.84 -0.11 -6.08
C ARG A 161 -20.95 1.14 -6.01
N TRP A 162 -21.34 2.26 -6.65
CA TRP A 162 -20.62 3.53 -6.54
C TRP A 162 -20.72 4.18 -5.16
N ALA A 163 -21.74 3.84 -4.37
CA ALA A 163 -21.91 4.33 -3.00
C ALA A 163 -20.78 3.88 -2.04
N THR A 164 -19.87 3.01 -2.50
CA THR A 164 -18.78 2.41 -1.70
C THR A 164 -17.39 2.92 -2.08
N ILE A 165 -17.25 3.75 -3.13
CA ILE A 165 -15.95 4.31 -3.52
C ILE A 165 -15.56 5.41 -2.54
N ARG A 166 -14.44 5.22 -1.86
CA ARG A 166 -13.87 6.19 -0.92
C ARG A 166 -12.37 6.24 -1.13
N LEU A 167 -11.75 7.35 -0.75
CA LEU A 167 -10.29 7.44 -0.81
C LEU A 167 -9.65 6.28 -0.04
N GLY A 168 -8.85 5.47 -0.74
CA GLY A 168 -8.20 4.27 -0.20
C GLY A 168 -9.05 2.98 -0.20
N VAL A 169 -10.30 3.00 -0.67
CA VAL A 169 -11.18 1.82 -0.69
C VAL A 169 -11.95 1.73 -2.00
N ASN A 170 -11.86 0.60 -2.70
CA ASN A 170 -12.52 0.37 -3.98
C ASN A 170 -12.22 1.48 -5.01
N MET A 171 -10.98 1.94 -5.07
CA MET A 171 -10.59 3.06 -5.91
C MET A 171 -10.28 2.59 -7.33
N PRO A 172 -11.09 2.93 -8.35
CA PRO A 172 -10.74 2.64 -9.73
C PRO A 172 -9.53 3.49 -10.14
N ALA A 173 -8.53 2.85 -10.73
CA ALA A 173 -7.28 3.48 -11.11
C ALA A 173 -6.66 2.75 -12.31
N ARG A 174 -5.59 3.31 -12.86
CA ARG A 174 -4.71 2.61 -13.80
C ARG A 174 -3.36 2.36 -13.15
N VAL A 175 -2.69 1.29 -13.54
CA VAL A 175 -1.27 1.11 -13.22
C VAL A 175 -0.43 1.13 -14.46
N GLU A 176 0.74 1.72 -14.32
CA GLU A 176 1.78 1.75 -15.33
C GLU A 176 2.98 0.96 -14.81
N PRO A 177 3.32 -0.19 -15.40
CA PRO A 177 4.50 -0.94 -15.01
C PRO A 177 5.77 -0.11 -15.21
N THR A 178 6.73 -0.30 -14.32
CA THR A 178 8.05 0.33 -14.39
C THR A 178 9.14 -0.71 -14.52
N GLN A 179 10.16 -0.41 -15.31
CA GLN A 179 11.35 -1.24 -15.42
C GLN A 179 12.54 -0.51 -14.78
N ARG A 180 13.29 -1.22 -13.94
CA ARG A 180 14.52 -0.68 -13.35
C ARG A 180 15.73 -1.16 -14.17
N SER A 181 16.68 -0.26 -14.38
CA SER A 181 18.03 -0.62 -14.80
C SER A 181 18.85 -1.05 -13.57
N ASP A 182 19.66 -2.09 -13.70
CA ASP A 182 20.46 -2.69 -12.61
C ASP A 182 21.46 -1.73 -11.92
N CYS A 183 21.60 -0.49 -12.41
CA CYS A 183 22.63 0.45 -11.98
C CYS A 183 22.14 1.62 -11.12
N ASP A 184 20.84 1.85 -10.97
CA ASP A 184 20.33 3.04 -10.28
C ASP A 184 19.78 2.73 -8.89
N SER A 185 20.29 3.46 -7.89
CA SER A 185 19.81 3.47 -6.50
C SER A 185 18.40 4.07 -6.32
N GLN A 186 17.64 4.24 -7.41
CA GLN A 186 16.33 4.89 -7.39
C GLN A 186 15.23 3.90 -6.97
N LEU A 187 14.37 4.33 -6.05
CA LEU A 187 13.22 3.55 -5.57
C LEU A 187 12.11 3.34 -6.61
N ILE A 188 12.17 4.02 -7.76
CA ILE A 188 11.13 4.01 -8.79
C ILE A 188 11.83 3.86 -10.15
N GLY A 189 11.42 2.87 -10.94
CA GLY A 189 11.94 2.64 -12.29
C GLY A 189 11.35 3.56 -13.34
N GLU A 190 11.82 3.41 -14.57
CA GLU A 190 11.30 4.16 -15.71
C GLU A 190 9.94 3.58 -16.15
N PRO A 191 8.95 4.43 -16.46
CA PRO A 191 7.63 3.99 -16.91
C PRO A 191 7.70 3.33 -18.29
N THR A 192 6.96 2.23 -18.46
CA THR A 192 6.86 1.52 -19.74
C THR A 192 5.91 2.18 -20.74
N GLY A 193 4.98 3.02 -20.26
CA GLY A 193 3.92 3.63 -21.08
C GLY A 193 2.72 2.71 -21.34
N GLU A 194 2.73 1.48 -20.82
CA GLU A 194 1.58 0.58 -20.83
C GLU A 194 0.68 0.84 -19.62
N PHE A 195 -0.64 0.69 -19.79
CA PHE A 195 -1.61 0.96 -18.72
C PHE A 195 -2.58 -0.21 -18.55
N PHE A 196 -2.83 -0.58 -17.30
CA PHE A 196 -3.77 -1.64 -16.92
C PHE A 196 -4.80 -1.10 -15.93
N ASP A 197 -6.07 -1.43 -16.15
CA ASP A 197 -7.15 -1.01 -15.26
C ASP A 197 -7.18 -1.85 -13.98
N VAL A 198 -7.21 -1.18 -12.84
CA VAL A 198 -7.13 -1.81 -11.52
C VAL A 198 -8.11 -1.21 -10.53
N VAL A 199 -8.36 -1.96 -9.46
CA VAL A 199 -9.00 -1.46 -8.25
C VAL A 199 -7.95 -1.44 -7.14
N LEU A 200 -7.79 -0.27 -6.51
CA LEU A 200 -6.83 -0.03 -5.43
C LEU A 200 -7.51 0.02 -4.05
N PHE A 201 -6.79 -0.52 -3.08
CA PHE A 201 -7.07 -0.43 -1.65
C PHE A 201 -5.81 0.05 -0.96
N PHE A 202 -5.88 1.11 -0.17
CA PHE A 202 -4.70 1.58 0.55
C PHE A 202 -5.02 2.35 1.82
N GLY A 203 -4.07 2.34 2.75
CA GLY A 203 -4.17 3.06 4.01
C GLY A 203 -2.85 3.05 4.78
N ILE A 204 -2.73 3.97 5.73
CA ILE A 204 -1.54 4.09 6.59
C ILE A 204 -1.69 3.14 7.78
N ILE A 205 -0.69 2.27 7.96
CA ILE A 205 -0.62 1.23 8.99
C ILE A 205 0.59 1.46 9.94
N ASP A 206 0.70 0.65 10.99
CA ASP A 206 1.82 0.64 11.94
C ASP A 206 2.08 1.96 12.70
N ILE A 207 1.01 2.69 13.00
CA ILE A 207 1.07 4.02 13.63
C ILE A 207 1.26 4.03 15.16
N LEU A 208 1.55 2.89 15.80
CA LEU A 208 1.68 2.80 17.26
C LEU A 208 3.13 2.97 17.75
N GLN A 209 4.05 3.30 16.85
CA GLN A 209 5.46 3.48 17.18
C GLN A 209 5.78 4.95 17.45
N ASP A 210 5.75 5.32 18.73
CA ASP A 210 6.16 6.66 19.16
C ASP A 210 7.68 6.81 19.13
N TYR A 211 8.15 7.97 18.66
CA TYR A 211 9.56 8.35 18.77
C TYR A 211 9.89 8.76 20.20
N ASP A 212 10.21 7.77 21.05
CA ASP A 212 10.65 8.02 22.41
C ASP A 212 12.11 8.51 22.46
N ILE A 213 12.39 9.47 23.34
CA ILE A 213 13.62 10.26 23.46
C ILE A 213 14.87 9.38 23.68
N SER A 214 14.68 8.15 24.14
CA SER A 214 15.70 7.09 24.24
C SER A 214 16.41 6.79 22.91
N LYS A 215 15.79 7.10 21.76
CA LYS A 215 16.39 6.96 20.42
C LYS A 215 17.24 8.17 19.97
N LYS A 216 17.20 9.34 20.63
CA LYS A 216 18.04 10.50 20.28
C LYS A 216 19.54 10.19 20.41
N LEU A 217 19.90 9.34 21.37
CA LEU A 217 21.29 8.93 21.62
C LEU A 217 21.79 7.93 20.55
N GLU A 218 20.93 7.03 20.09
CA GLU A 218 21.24 6.14 18.96
C GLU A 218 21.26 6.88 17.62
N HIS A 219 20.40 7.89 17.44
CA HIS A 219 20.31 8.68 16.22
C HIS A 219 21.60 9.44 15.92
N ALA A 220 22.14 10.12 16.94
CA ALA A 220 23.42 10.81 16.84
C ALA A 220 24.59 9.87 16.52
N TYR A 221 24.51 8.61 16.96
CA TYR A 221 25.55 7.61 16.69
C TYR A 221 25.44 7.02 15.28
N LYS A 222 24.22 6.72 14.80
CA LYS A 222 24.00 6.12 13.46
C LYS A 222 24.06 7.13 12.31
N SER A 223 23.71 8.41 12.56
CA SER A 223 23.85 9.49 11.56
C SER A 223 25.31 9.85 11.24
N ILE A 224 26.27 9.36 12.03
CA ILE A 224 27.71 9.51 11.77
C ILE A 224 28.22 8.43 10.80
N GLN A 225 27.53 7.29 10.67
CA GLN A 225 27.97 6.17 9.82
C GLN A 225 27.19 5.99 8.51
N TYR A 226 25.96 6.52 8.38
CA TYR A 226 25.09 6.29 7.20
C TYR A 226 24.24 7.51 6.82
N ASP A 227 23.87 7.62 5.53
CA ASP A 227 23.02 8.70 5.01
C ASP A 227 21.62 8.66 5.68
N PRO A 228 21.18 9.75 6.34
CA PRO A 228 19.89 9.83 7.02
C PRO A 228 18.69 9.46 6.13
N THR A 229 18.78 9.66 4.82
CA THR A 229 17.66 9.39 3.89
C THR A 229 17.39 7.90 3.70
N SER A 230 18.40 7.05 3.89
CA SER A 230 18.35 5.61 3.64
C SER A 230 17.70 4.79 4.77
N ILE A 231 17.67 5.33 5.99
CA ILE A 231 17.24 4.63 7.20
C ILE A 231 15.79 5.00 7.58
N SER A 232 14.97 4.02 7.95
CA SER A 232 13.57 4.27 8.34
C SER A 232 13.45 5.06 9.64
N ALA A 233 14.31 4.78 10.62
CA ALA A 233 14.31 5.52 11.86
C ALA A 233 14.99 6.89 11.68
N VAL A 234 14.21 7.96 11.50
CA VAL A 234 14.64 9.37 11.42
C VAL A 234 13.72 10.28 12.23
N ASP A 235 14.12 11.53 12.45
CA ASP A 235 13.26 12.55 13.06
C ASP A 235 11.86 12.56 12.40
N PRO A 236 10.76 12.62 13.16
CA PRO A 236 9.40 12.49 12.61
C PRO A 236 9.10 13.44 11.44
N LYS A 237 9.66 14.66 11.45
CA LYS A 237 9.50 15.63 10.36
C LYS A 237 10.23 15.21 9.09
N GLN A 238 11.42 14.65 9.23
CA GLN A 238 12.16 14.09 8.11
C GLN A 238 11.47 12.84 7.56
N TYR A 239 10.98 11.98 8.45
CA TYR A 239 10.23 10.78 8.09
C TYR A 239 8.99 11.13 7.27
N SER A 240 8.15 12.02 7.82
CA SER A 240 6.91 12.51 7.21
C SER A 240 7.15 13.07 5.82
N ARG A 241 8.15 13.96 5.67
CA ARG A 241 8.52 14.52 4.37
C ARG A 241 8.92 13.44 3.36
N ARG A 242 9.85 12.55 3.75
CA ARG A 242 10.33 11.48 2.86
C ARG A 242 9.20 10.55 2.43
N PHE A 243 8.38 10.12 3.39
CA PHE A 243 7.22 9.28 3.15
C PHE A 243 6.28 9.95 2.15
N ARG A 244 5.85 11.19 2.41
CA ARG A 244 4.99 11.94 1.52
C ARG A 244 5.59 12.07 0.12
N ASP A 245 6.83 12.54 0.02
CA ASP A 245 7.46 12.81 -1.28
C ASP A 245 7.59 11.53 -2.11
N PHE A 246 7.86 10.39 -1.47
CA PHE A 246 7.88 9.09 -2.13
C PHE A 246 6.47 8.66 -2.59
N ILE A 247 5.48 8.71 -1.70
CA ILE A 247 4.10 8.31 -2.03
C ILE A 247 3.54 9.17 -3.17
N LEU A 248 3.79 10.48 -3.18
CA LEU A 248 3.36 11.39 -4.24
C LEU A 248 4.18 11.26 -5.54
N LYS A 249 5.31 10.55 -5.52
CA LYS A 249 6.07 10.19 -6.71
C LYS A 249 5.56 8.89 -7.34
N VAL A 250 5.11 7.95 -6.51
CA VAL A 250 4.54 6.65 -6.89
C VAL A 250 3.11 6.80 -7.41
N PHE A 251 2.27 7.57 -6.71
CA PHE A 251 0.92 7.91 -7.16
C PHE A 251 0.99 9.17 -8.04
N ARG A 252 0.36 9.14 -9.21
CA ARG A 252 0.37 10.27 -10.17
C ARG A 252 -1.01 10.56 -10.70
N GLU A 253 -1.21 11.80 -11.15
CA GLU A 253 -2.38 12.17 -11.93
C GLU A 253 -2.43 11.37 -13.23
N ASP A 254 -3.62 10.91 -13.54
CA ASP A 254 -3.96 10.27 -14.79
C ASP A 254 -4.27 11.34 -15.84
N THR A 255 -3.38 11.50 -16.82
CA THR A 255 -3.44 12.53 -17.87
C THR A 255 -3.94 11.98 -19.19
#